data_AF-A0A3A0E5G7-F1
#
_entry.id   AF-A0A3A0E5G7-F1
#
_cell.length_a   1.000
_cell.length_b   1.000
_cell.length_c   1.000
_cell.angle_alpha   90.00
_cell.angle_beta   90.00
_cell.angle_gamma   90.00
#
_symmetry.space_group_name_H-M   'P 1'
#
loop_
_entity.id
_entity.type
_entity.pdbx_description
1 polymer ?
#
loop_
_entity_poly.entity_id
_entity_poly.type
_entity_poly.pdbx_seq_one_letter_code
_entity_poly.pdbx_strand_id
1 'polypeptide(L)'
;MSGEWKLILDGFVIAASGAAASMLYIVSASAGYVGKFTVAFSSLAVAAALTVAFFRWLQPYLNALDAREAASTAKAAVENDGAPANTASTQRAQQD
;
A
#
# COMPACT_ATOMS: atom_id res chain seq x y z
N MET A 1 4.02 -12.04 -14.36
CA MET A 1 3.88 -12.01 -12.88
C MET A 1 2.43 -11.67 -12.58
N SER A 2 1.73 -12.50 -11.79
CA SER A 2 0.33 -12.26 -11.42
C SER A 2 0.20 -10.87 -10.79
N GLY A 3 -0.86 -10.13 -11.11
CA GLY A 3 -1.02 -8.73 -10.72
C GLY A 3 -0.98 -8.47 -9.21
N GLU A 4 -1.16 -9.51 -8.38
CA GLU A 4 -1.00 -9.45 -6.92
C GLU A 4 0.43 -9.23 -6.45
N TRP A 5 1.39 -9.98 -6.99
CA TRP A 5 2.80 -9.85 -6.58
C TRP A 5 3.37 -8.47 -6.96
N LYS A 6 2.86 -7.89 -8.05
CA LYS A 6 3.26 -6.55 -8.49
C LYS A 6 2.81 -5.46 -7.50
N LEU A 7 1.58 -5.54 -6.99
CA LEU A 7 1.06 -4.60 -5.99
C LEU A 7 1.83 -4.68 -4.67
N ILE A 8 2.17 -5.88 -4.22
CA ILE A 8 2.98 -6.08 -3.01
C ILE A 8 4.39 -5.46 -3.20
N LEU A 9 5.00 -5.70 -4.36
CA LEU A 9 6.31 -5.13 -4.67
C LEU A 9 6.26 -3.60 -4.74
N ASP A 10 5.25 -3.03 -5.39
CA ASP A 10 5.06 -1.58 -5.51
C ASP A 10 4.88 -0.95 -4.12
N GLY A 11 4.08 -1.57 -3.24
CA GLY A 11 3.94 -1.14 -1.85
C GLY A 11 5.27 -1.15 -1.08
N PHE A 12 6.08 -2.20 -1.25
CA PHE A 12 7.39 -2.29 -0.61
C PHE A 12 8.37 -1.22 -1.10
N VAL A 13 8.38 -0.96 -2.42
CA VAL A 13 9.22 0.08 -3.03
C VAL A 13 8.80 1.47 -2.54
N ILE A 14 7.50 1.74 -2.46
CA ILE A 14 6.95 2.98 -1.91
C ILE A 14 7.39 3.15 -0.45
N ALA A 15 7.20 2.14 0.40
CA ALA A 15 7.62 2.20 1.81
C ALA A 15 9.14 2.41 1.95
N ALA A 16 9.95 1.67 1.19
CA ALA A 16 11.41 1.81 1.19
C ALA A 16 11.86 3.22 0.76
N SER A 17 11.19 3.81 -0.24
CA SER A 17 11.50 5.17 -0.70
C SER A 17 11.20 6.23 0.35
N GLY A 18 10.09 6.10 1.10
CA GLY A 18 9.76 7.00 2.20
C GLY A 18 10.75 6.90 3.36
N ALA A 19 11.18 5.68 3.71
CA ALA A 19 12.22 5.44 4.71
C ALA A 19 13.57 6.05 4.29
N ALA A 20 13.98 5.85 3.03
CA ALA A 20 15.20 6.42 2.48
C ALA A 20 15.19 7.95 2.49
N ALA A 21 14.06 8.56 2.11
CA ALA A 21 13.88 10.02 2.16
C ALA A 21 14.03 10.55 3.60
N SER A 22 13.44 9.86 4.58
CA SER A 22 13.51 10.24 6.00
C SER A 22 14.93 10.14 6.55
N MET A 23 15.66 9.07 6.21
CA MET A 23 17.08 8.91 6.56
C MET A 23 17.94 10.02 5.94
N LEU A 24 17.75 10.33 4.65
CA LEU A 24 18.50 11.40 3.99
C LEU A 24 18.20 12.78 4.58
N TYR A 25 16.98 13.02 5.04
CA TYR A 25 16.63 14.25 5.75
C TYR A 25 17.41 14.38 7.08
N ILE A 26 17.50 13.30 7.86
CA ILE A 26 18.28 13.28 9.10
C ILE A 26 19.77 13.52 8.79
N VAL A 27 20.32 12.83 7.80
CA VAL A 27 21.72 13.03 7.35
C VAL A 27 21.96 14.47 6.92
N SER A 28 21.02 15.08 6.19
CA SER A 28 21.09 16.49 5.79
C SER A 28 21.14 17.41 6.99
N ALA A 29 20.24 17.23 7.95
CA ALA A 29 20.19 18.04 9.16
C ALA A 29 21.46 17.90 9.99
N SER A 30 21.96 16.68 10.17
CA SER A 30 23.23 16.41 10.87
C SER A 30 24.43 17.03 10.14
N ALA A 31 24.49 16.92 8.81
CA ALA A 31 25.57 17.52 8.01
C ALA A 31 25.54 19.06 8.08
N GLY A 32 24.34 19.65 8.09
CA GLY A 32 24.16 21.10 8.28
C GLY A 32 24.66 21.57 9.64
N TYR A 33 24.40 20.80 10.70
CA TYR A 33 24.87 21.10 12.06
C TYR A 33 26.40 21.07 12.18
N VAL A 34 27.07 20.17 11.46
CA VAL A 34 28.54 20.05 11.44
C VAL A 34 29.19 21.02 10.43
N GLY A 35 28.43 21.92 9.80
CA GLY A 35 28.93 22.90 8.84
C GLY A 35 29.30 22.33 7.46
N LYS A 36 28.91 21.08 7.18
CA LYS A 36 29.10 20.43 5.88
C LYS A 36 27.95 20.75 4.94
N PHE A 37 27.82 22.01 4.56
CA PHE A 37 26.69 22.52 3.78
C PHE A 37 26.51 21.82 2.43
N THR A 38 27.60 21.50 1.70
CA THR A 38 27.49 20.80 0.41
C THR A 38 26.81 19.45 0.54
N VAL A 39 27.15 18.68 1.57
CA VAL A 39 26.55 17.37 1.86
C VAL A 39 25.10 17.52 2.32
N ALA A 40 24.83 18.55 3.14
CA ALA A 40 23.48 18.87 3.58
C ALA A 40 22.56 19.19 2.39
N PHE A 41 22.95 20.13 1.52
CA PHE A 41 22.15 20.51 0.35
C PHE A 41 21.99 19.35 -0.63
N SER A 42 23.03 18.56 -0.90
CA SER A 42 22.91 17.42 -1.81
C SER A 42 21.96 16.34 -1.26
N SER A 43 22.07 16.02 0.03
CA SER A 43 21.18 15.02 0.65
C SER A 43 19.74 15.52 0.77
N LEU A 44 19.54 16.81 1.05
CA LEU A 44 18.22 17.45 1.05
C LEU A 44 17.58 17.43 -0.35
N ALA A 45 18.34 17.73 -1.40
CA ALA A 45 17.83 17.71 -2.77
C ALA A 45 17.38 16.30 -3.19
N VAL A 46 18.17 15.28 -2.84
CA VAL A 46 17.81 13.86 -3.10
C VAL A 46 16.60 13.44 -2.26
N ALA A 47 16.54 13.82 -0.98
CA ALA A 47 15.39 13.57 -0.12
C ALA A 47 14.11 14.19 -0.71
N ALA A 48 14.18 15.46 -1.14
CA ALA A 48 13.05 16.15 -1.76
C ALA A 48 12.58 15.46 -3.05
N ALA A 49 13.51 15.06 -3.92
CA ALA A 49 13.18 14.33 -5.14
C ALA A 49 12.49 13.00 -4.85
N LEU A 50 12.98 12.24 -3.86
CA LEU A 50 12.37 11.00 -3.39
C LEU A 50 10.99 11.22 -2.79
N THR A 51 10.79 12.29 -2.01
CA THR A 51 9.47 12.64 -1.46
C THR A 51 8.47 13.02 -2.55
N VAL A 52 8.90 13.73 -3.59
CA VAL A 52 8.02 14.06 -4.73
C VAL A 52 7.66 12.80 -5.52
N ALA A 53 8.63 11.92 -5.80
CA ALA A 53 8.38 10.63 -6.45
C ALA A 53 7.44 9.76 -5.60
N PHE A 54 7.74 9.70 -4.29
CA PHE A 54 6.85 9.54 -3.15
C PHE A 54 5.36 9.66 -3.45
N PHE A 55 4.92 10.92 -3.34
CA PHE A 55 3.54 11.31 -3.48
C PHE A 55 2.98 10.97 -4.86
N ARG A 56 3.81 11.04 -5.91
CA ARG A 56 3.37 10.77 -7.27
C ARG A 56 3.03 9.29 -7.52
N TRP A 57 3.70 8.37 -6.82
CA TRP A 57 3.39 6.94 -6.91
C TRP A 57 2.39 6.47 -5.86
N LEU A 58 2.32 7.15 -4.71
CA LEU A 58 1.37 6.81 -3.65
C LEU A 58 -0.09 6.95 -4.12
N GLN A 59 -0.44 8.03 -4.80
CA GLN A 59 -1.82 8.30 -5.23
C GLN A 59 -2.40 7.21 -6.17
N PRO A 60 -1.74 6.81 -7.27
CA PRO A 60 -2.24 5.71 -8.11
C PRO A 60 -2.22 4.36 -7.39
N TYR A 61 -1.28 4.13 -6.46
CA TYR A 61 -1.22 2.91 -5.65
C TYR A 61 -2.43 2.79 -4.72
N LEU A 62 -2.81 3.86 -4.01
CA LEU A 62 -3.99 3.87 -3.15
C LEU A 62 -5.28 3.68 -3.96
N ASN A 63 -5.42 4.33 -5.11
CA ASN A 63 -6.58 4.13 -5.99
C ASN A 63 -6.70 2.67 -6.46
N ALA A 64 -5.57 1.99 -6.71
CA ALA A 64 -5.56 0.58 -7.10
C ALA A 64 -5.95 -0.35 -5.93
N LEU A 65 -5.62 0.02 -4.70
CA LEU A 65 -6.05 -0.67 -3.48
C LEU A 65 -7.55 -0.51 -3.26
N ASP A 66 -8.08 0.71 -3.32
CA ASP A 66 -9.51 0.99 -3.12
C ASP A 66 -10.38 0.26 -4.16
N ALA A 67 -9.97 0.27 -5.43
CA ALA A 67 -10.67 -0.45 -6.49
C ALA A 67 -10.69 -1.97 -6.25
N ARG A 68 -9.63 -2.52 -5.64
CA ARG A 68 -9.57 -3.94 -5.26
C ARG A 68 -10.42 -4.25 -4.04
N GLU A 69 -10.41 -3.39 -3.03
CA GLU A 69 -11.25 -3.56 -1.85
C GLU A 69 -12.73 -3.54 -2.24
N ALA A 70 -13.13 -2.59 -3.09
CA ALA A 70 -14.49 -2.53 -3.65
C ALA A 70 -14.87 -3.79 -4.42
N ALA A 71 -13.97 -4.32 -5.27
CA ALA A 71 -14.22 -5.56 -6.02
C ALA A 71 -14.32 -6.80 -5.11
N SER A 72 -13.54 -6.84 -4.03
CA SER A 72 -13.53 -7.94 -3.05
C SER A 72 -14.82 -7.95 -2.23
N THR A 73 -15.26 -6.78 -1.78
CA THR A 73 -16.51 -6.59 -1.05
C THR A 73 -17.72 -6.91 -1.92
N ALA A 74 -17.73 -6.49 -3.20
CA ALA A 74 -18.79 -6.84 -4.14
C ALA A 74 -18.89 -8.35 -4.37
N LYS A 75 -17.74 -9.04 -4.49
CA LYS A 75 -17.72 -10.51 -4.61
C LYS A 75 -18.25 -11.19 -3.36
N ALA A 76 -17.86 -10.71 -2.17
CA ALA A 76 -18.34 -11.26 -0.89
C ALA A 76 -19.84 -11.06 -0.67
N ALA A 77 -20.40 -9.94 -1.14
CA ALA A 77 -21.85 -9.68 -1.08
C ALA A 77 -22.65 -10.65 -1.98
N VAL A 78 -22.18 -10.89 -3.22
CA VAL A 78 -22.81 -11.83 -4.15
C VAL A 78 -22.73 -13.28 -3.64
N GLU A 79 -21.63 -13.66 -3.00
CA GLU A 79 -21.48 -14.99 -2.40
C GLU A 79 -22.38 -15.19 -1.17
N ASN A 80 -22.68 -14.14 -0.40
CA ASN A 80 -23.62 -14.19 0.72
C ASN A 80 -25.09 -14.24 0.27
N ASP A 81 -25.46 -13.47 -0.76
CA ASP A 81 -26.84 -13.48 -1.32
C ASP A 81 -27.14 -14.78 -2.10
N GLY A 82 -26.09 -15.52 -2.49
CA GLY A 82 -26.19 -16.81 -3.17
C GLY A 82 -26.18 -18.03 -2.24
N ALA A 83 -26.04 -17.87 -0.92
CA ALA A 83 -26.08 -18.99 0.02
C ALA A 83 -27.51 -19.53 0.11
N PRO A 84 -27.83 -20.71 -0.46
CA PRO A 84 -29.19 -21.21 -0.46
C PRO A 84 -29.61 -21.53 0.97
N ALA A 85 -30.82 -21.09 1.31
CA ALA A 85 -31.59 -21.45 2.51
C ALA A 85 -31.93 -22.97 2.58
N ASN A 86 -31.01 -23.85 2.21
CA ASN A 86 -31.17 -25.31 2.15
C ASN A 86 -30.72 -26.01 3.45
N THR A 87 -30.29 -25.28 4.48
CA THR A 87 -30.03 -25.88 5.80
C THR A 87 -31.30 -26.18 6.59
N ALA A 88 -32.47 -25.66 6.18
CA ALA A 88 -33.75 -25.94 6.85
C ALA A 88 -34.43 -27.24 6.37
N SER A 89 -34.18 -27.70 5.13
CA SER A 89 -34.79 -28.91 4.57
C SER A 89 -34.10 -30.19 5.02
N THR A 90 -32.79 -30.15 5.30
CA THR A 90 -32.01 -31.34 5.68
C THR A 90 -32.29 -31.80 7.13
N GLN A 91 -32.73 -30.91 8.02
CA GLN A 91 -33.09 -31.30 9.39
C GLN A 91 -34.45 -32.01 9.50
N ARG A 92 -35.39 -31.79 8.55
CA ARG A 92 -36.66 -32.54 8.53
C ARG A 92 -36.52 -33.98 8.03
N ALA A 93 -35.50 -34.27 7.23
CA ALA A 93 -35.27 -35.63 6.70
C ALA A 93 -34.51 -36.55 7.68
N GLN A 94 -34.04 -36.04 8.82
CA GLN A 94 -33.40 -36.83 9.88
C GLN A 94 -34.28 -37.04 11.11
N GLN A 95 -35.54 -36.59 11.07
CA GLN A 95 -36.47 -36.66 12.20
C GLN A 95 -37.64 -37.64 12.01
N ASP A 96 -37.64 -38.37 10.89
CA ASP A 96 -38.50 -39.53 10.62
C ASP A 96 -37.64 -40.80 10.53
#